data_AF-A0A932H8J3-F1
#
_entry.id   AF-A0A932H8J3-F1
#
_cell.length_a   1.000
_cell.length_b   1.000
_cell.length_c   1.000
_cell.angle_alpha   90.00
_cell.angle_beta   90.00
_cell.angle_gamma   90.00
#
_symmetry.space_group_name_H-M   'P 1'
#
loop_
_entity.id
_entity.type
_entity.pdbx_description
1 polymer ?
#
loop_
_entity_poly.entity_id
_entity_poly.type
_entity_poly.pdbx_seq_one_letter_code
_entity_poly.pdbx_strand_id
1 'polypeptide(L)'
;MQAAEPMESPGGVSRIESYFAEYSDVPREVILKQDLLRVGHWFTDAALERAAQSLVKSYRLFSYDLMPMTEMKRKEHRKIPEWFTIRGGDYGLRPVTVQTTLNSKSPYVIDVVEGQTKLLLEGREICNVSFPKPLKYYARKFEDGTAYHEIIAYGYFVTVFRNCQYWGPDEECRFCDININA
;
A
#
# COMPACT_ATOMS: atom_id res chain seq x y z
N MET A 1 14.87 -12.16 -36.82
CA MET A 1 14.33 -12.17 -35.45
C MET A 1 12.85 -11.86 -35.57
N GLN A 2 11.99 -12.87 -35.40
CA GLN A 2 10.55 -12.64 -35.37
C GLN A 2 10.23 -11.89 -34.08
N ALA A 3 9.56 -10.74 -34.22
CA ALA A 3 8.98 -10.04 -33.10
C ALA A 3 7.99 -10.99 -32.43
N ALA A 4 8.17 -11.23 -31.13
CA ALA A 4 7.18 -11.93 -30.34
C ALA A 4 5.85 -11.16 -30.46
N GLU A 5 4.81 -11.83 -30.93
CA GLU A 5 3.46 -11.29 -30.94
C GLU A 5 3.07 -10.88 -29.51
N PRO A 6 2.29 -9.79 -29.33
CA PRO A 6 1.85 -9.39 -28.02
C PRO A 6 0.92 -10.49 -27.49
N MET A 7 1.44 -11.32 -26.61
CA MET A 7 0.67 -12.30 -25.87
C MET A 7 -0.42 -11.53 -25.13
N GLU A 8 -1.69 -11.72 -25.53
CA GLU A 8 -2.83 -11.16 -24.80
C GLU A 8 -2.69 -11.59 -23.35
N SER A 9 -2.31 -10.63 -22.48
CA SER A 9 -2.12 -10.96 -21.08
C SER A 9 -3.48 -11.39 -20.55
N PRO A 10 -3.60 -12.54 -19.88
CA PRO A 10 -4.85 -12.90 -19.22
C PRO A 10 -5.28 -11.72 -18.32
N GLY A 11 -6.59 -11.43 -18.27
CA GLY A 11 -7.15 -10.44 -17.34
C GLY A 11 -6.70 -10.70 -15.89
N GLY A 12 -6.88 -9.73 -15.00
CA GLY A 12 -6.24 -9.69 -13.68
C GLY A 12 -6.22 -11.02 -12.93
N VAL A 13 -7.37 -11.67 -12.78
CA VAL A 13 -7.51 -12.94 -12.04
C VAL A 13 -6.84 -14.12 -12.75
N SER A 14 -7.02 -14.27 -14.06
CA SER A 14 -6.39 -15.37 -14.80
C SER A 14 -4.87 -15.22 -14.83
N ARG A 15 -4.36 -13.98 -14.75
CA ARG A 15 -2.92 -13.70 -14.64
C ARG A 15 -2.34 -14.11 -13.28
N ILE A 16 -3.02 -13.81 -12.16
CA ILE A 16 -2.50 -14.23 -10.85
C ILE A 16 -2.53 -15.77 -10.74
N GLU A 17 -3.57 -16.42 -11.28
CA GLU A 17 -3.68 -17.88 -11.31
C GLU A 17 -2.61 -18.52 -12.20
N SER A 18 -2.26 -17.91 -13.34
CA SER A 18 -1.14 -18.39 -14.15
C SER A 18 0.19 -18.33 -13.40
N TYR A 19 0.43 -17.25 -12.63
CA TYR A 19 1.63 -17.17 -11.79
C TYR A 19 1.64 -18.21 -10.67
N PHE A 20 0.50 -18.53 -10.06
CA PHE A 20 0.43 -19.60 -9.06
C PHE A 20 0.77 -20.98 -9.64
N ALA A 21 0.44 -21.21 -10.92
CA ALA A 21 0.79 -22.45 -11.61
C ALA A 21 2.26 -22.47 -12.04
N GLU A 22 2.75 -21.39 -12.62
CA GLU A 22 4.12 -21.25 -13.11
C GLU A 22 5.15 -21.30 -11.97
N TYR A 23 4.89 -20.56 -10.89
CA TYR A 23 5.77 -20.46 -9.72
C TYR A 23 5.21 -21.26 -8.53
N SER A 24 4.87 -22.53 -8.78
CA SER A 24 4.21 -23.39 -7.79
C SER A 24 5.04 -23.72 -6.53
N ASP A 25 6.35 -23.48 -6.58
CA ASP A 25 7.29 -23.57 -5.45
C ASP A 25 7.29 -22.33 -4.55
N VAL A 26 6.74 -21.21 -5.04
CA VAL A 26 6.61 -19.96 -4.29
C VAL A 26 5.22 -19.91 -3.62
N PRO A 27 5.14 -19.56 -2.33
CA PRO A 27 3.84 -19.42 -1.67
C PRO A 27 2.96 -18.37 -2.35
N ARG A 28 1.69 -18.71 -2.59
CA ARG A 28 0.73 -17.87 -3.33
C ARG A 28 0.59 -16.46 -2.74
N GLU A 29 0.63 -16.33 -1.42
CA GLU A 29 0.55 -15.03 -0.75
C GLU A 29 1.77 -14.14 -1.01
N VAL A 30 2.94 -14.74 -1.29
CA VAL A 30 4.14 -14.01 -1.69
C VAL A 30 3.98 -13.49 -3.11
N ILE A 31 3.48 -14.32 -4.03
CA ILE A 31 3.18 -13.91 -5.42
C ILE A 31 2.17 -12.75 -5.42
N LEU A 32 1.05 -12.89 -4.69
CA LEU A 32 0.02 -11.84 -4.59
C LEU A 32 0.58 -10.56 -3.97
N LYS A 33 1.39 -10.66 -2.91
CA LYS A 33 2.07 -9.50 -2.32
C LYS A 33 2.94 -8.78 -3.35
N GLN A 34 3.72 -9.52 -4.15
CA GLN A 34 4.58 -8.91 -5.17
C GLN A 34 3.74 -8.21 -6.25
N ASP A 35 2.63 -8.82 -6.69
CA ASP A 35 1.77 -8.17 -7.67
C ASP A 35 1.14 -6.88 -7.11
N LEU A 36 0.66 -6.90 -5.86
CA LEU A 36 0.14 -5.71 -5.16
C LEU A 36 1.18 -4.60 -5.01
N LEU A 37 2.45 -4.92 -4.75
CA LEU A 37 3.52 -3.92 -4.66
C LEU A 37 3.89 -3.37 -6.05
N ARG A 38 3.76 -4.18 -7.10
CA ARG A 38 4.08 -3.80 -8.49
C ARG A 38 3.02 -2.90 -9.11
N VAL A 39 1.74 -3.21 -8.95
CA VAL A 39 0.64 -2.45 -9.59
C VAL A 39 -0.11 -1.54 -8.62
N GLY A 40 0.19 -1.61 -7.33
CA GLY A 40 -0.50 -0.86 -6.28
C GLY A 40 -1.92 -1.39 -6.02
N HIS A 41 -2.66 -0.66 -5.22
CA HIS A 41 -4.07 -0.95 -4.90
C HIS A 41 -4.81 0.34 -4.54
N TRP A 42 -6.14 0.26 -4.55
CA TRP A 42 -7.01 1.37 -4.20
C TRP A 42 -7.95 1.02 -3.05
N PHE A 43 -8.52 2.06 -2.42
CA PHE A 43 -9.51 1.91 -1.34
C PHE A 43 -10.81 2.57 -1.75
N THR A 44 -11.92 1.87 -1.54
CA THR A 44 -13.27 2.48 -1.57
C THR A 44 -13.45 3.42 -0.39
N ASP A 45 -14.49 4.26 -0.43
CA ASP A 45 -14.80 5.15 0.69
C ASP A 45 -15.09 4.37 1.98
N ALA A 46 -15.81 3.25 1.88
CA ALA A 46 -16.09 2.38 3.02
C ALA A 46 -14.81 1.80 3.64
N ALA A 47 -13.86 1.38 2.80
CA ALA A 47 -12.57 0.88 3.27
C ALA A 47 -11.70 1.99 3.87
N LEU A 48 -11.71 3.20 3.31
CA LEU A 48 -10.99 4.35 3.85
C LEU A 48 -11.48 4.74 5.25
N GLU A 49 -12.79 4.78 5.48
CA GLU A 49 -13.35 5.08 6.80
C GLU A 49 -12.93 4.04 7.84
N ARG A 50 -12.90 2.76 7.45
CA ARG A 50 -12.45 1.69 8.34
C ARG A 50 -10.94 1.74 8.58
N ALA A 51 -10.15 2.07 7.57
CA ALA A 51 -8.71 2.20 7.67
C ALA A 51 -8.27 3.40 8.51
N ALA A 52 -9.06 4.49 8.56
CA ALA A 52 -8.72 5.69 9.33
C ALA A 52 -8.59 5.43 10.85
N GLN A 53 -9.11 4.31 11.35
CA GLN A 53 -9.00 3.88 12.74
C GLN A 53 -7.73 3.03 13.02
N SER A 54 -6.90 2.82 12.00
CA SER A 54 -5.72 1.95 12.07
C SER A 54 -4.42 2.75 12.24
N LEU A 55 -3.29 2.05 12.12
CA LEU A 55 -1.99 2.69 11.95
C LEU A 55 -1.92 3.42 10.60
N VAL A 56 -2.34 4.69 10.57
CA VAL A 56 -2.35 5.46 9.32
C VAL A 56 -0.94 5.68 8.78
N LYS A 57 -0.83 5.67 7.44
CA LYS A 57 0.43 5.91 6.74
C LYS A 57 0.96 7.29 7.11
N SER A 58 2.24 7.36 7.45
CA SER A 58 2.92 8.64 7.63
C SER A 58 3.86 8.86 6.46
N TYR A 59 3.59 9.90 5.68
CA TYR A 59 4.43 10.34 4.59
C TYR A 59 5.69 10.97 5.21
N ARG A 60 6.82 10.30 5.01
CA ARG A 60 8.13 10.68 5.57
C ARG A 60 9.07 10.94 4.39
N LEU A 61 10.34 10.56 4.57
CA LEU A 61 11.39 10.70 3.57
C LEU A 61 11.10 9.98 2.24
N PHE A 62 10.34 8.88 2.27
CA PHE A 62 10.01 8.09 1.08
C PHE A 62 8.52 7.81 1.00
N SER A 63 7.97 7.81 -0.21
CA SER A 63 6.62 7.32 -0.48
C SER A 63 6.67 6.29 -1.59
N TYR A 64 6.06 5.12 -1.33
CA TYR A 64 5.96 4.04 -2.30
C TYR A 64 4.65 4.09 -3.12
N ASP A 65 3.91 5.20 -3.04
CA ASP A 65 2.68 5.34 -3.81
C ASP A 65 2.97 5.51 -5.30
N LEU A 66 2.20 4.84 -6.14
CA LEU A 66 2.32 4.90 -7.61
C LEU A 66 1.47 6.02 -8.20
N MET A 67 1.09 6.99 -7.36
CA MET A 67 0.38 8.20 -7.74
C MET A 67 0.82 9.35 -6.83
N PRO A 68 0.93 10.57 -7.36
CA PRO A 68 1.34 11.73 -6.57
C PRO A 68 0.25 12.13 -5.57
N MET A 69 0.67 12.73 -4.45
CA MET A 69 -0.27 13.21 -3.41
C MET A 69 -1.27 14.25 -3.93
N THR A 70 -0.91 15.03 -4.95
CA THR A 70 -1.80 16.01 -5.60
C THR A 70 -3.03 15.36 -6.26
N GLU A 71 -2.95 14.07 -6.62
CA GLU A 71 -4.06 13.31 -7.17
C GLU A 71 -4.96 12.68 -6.08
N MET A 72 -4.57 12.75 -4.81
CA MET A 72 -5.31 12.19 -3.66
C MET A 72 -6.42 13.14 -3.16
N LYS A 73 -7.50 13.23 -3.93
CA LYS A 73 -8.58 14.20 -3.72
C LYS A 73 -9.43 13.96 -2.47
N ARG A 74 -9.47 12.74 -1.92
CA ARG A 74 -10.27 12.39 -0.72
C ARG A 74 -9.45 12.49 0.57
N LYS A 75 -8.25 13.06 0.50
CA LYS A 75 -7.26 13.08 1.59
C LYS A 75 -6.89 11.66 2.03
N GLU A 76 -6.75 10.76 1.06
CA GLU A 76 -6.39 9.35 1.24
C GLU A 76 -5.17 9.22 2.15
N HIS A 77 -4.16 10.07 1.94
CA HIS A 77 -2.93 10.16 2.73
C HIS A 77 -3.12 10.26 4.25
N ARG A 78 -4.31 10.65 4.74
CA ARG A 78 -4.63 10.74 6.18
C ARG A 78 -5.42 9.54 6.73
N LYS A 79 -5.91 8.67 5.86
CA LYS A 79 -6.86 7.60 6.20
C LYS A 79 -6.31 6.21 5.92
N ILE A 80 -5.47 6.07 4.91
CA ILE A 80 -4.94 4.77 4.51
C ILE A 80 -4.00 4.21 5.58
N PRO A 81 -3.95 2.87 5.76
CA PRO A 81 -3.02 2.27 6.69
C PRO A 81 -1.59 2.33 6.13
N GLU A 82 -0.58 2.29 6.98
CA GLU A 82 0.81 2.13 6.54
C GLU A 82 1.04 0.77 5.85
N TRP A 83 0.45 -0.27 6.42
CA TRP A 83 0.41 -1.62 5.88
C TRP A 83 -0.89 -2.31 6.27
N PHE A 84 -1.24 -3.34 5.54
CA PHE A 84 -2.37 -4.21 5.83
C PHE A 84 -1.96 -5.67 5.71
N THR A 85 -2.71 -6.56 6.35
CA THR A 85 -2.45 -8.00 6.29
C THR A 85 -3.54 -8.68 5.49
N ILE A 86 -3.15 -9.40 4.45
CA ILE A 86 -4.02 -10.30 3.67
C ILE A 86 -3.96 -11.71 4.21
N ARG A 87 -5.07 -12.46 4.15
CA ARG A 87 -5.16 -13.86 4.61
C ARG A 87 -6.42 -14.58 4.10
N GLY A 88 -6.37 -15.91 4.05
CA GLY A 88 -7.50 -16.77 3.69
C GLY A 88 -8.00 -16.52 2.27
N GLY A 89 -9.33 -16.52 2.09
CA GLY A 89 -9.97 -16.34 0.78
C GLY A 89 -9.94 -17.58 -0.10
N ASP A 90 -10.27 -17.39 -1.38
CA ASP A 90 -10.41 -18.45 -2.39
C ASP A 90 -9.16 -19.32 -2.52
N TYR A 91 -7.99 -18.75 -2.23
CA TYR A 91 -6.70 -19.41 -2.38
C TYR A 91 -6.10 -19.93 -1.06
N GLY A 92 -6.79 -19.78 0.08
CA GLY A 92 -6.34 -20.29 1.38
C GLY A 92 -5.04 -19.64 1.88
N LEU A 93 -4.87 -18.34 1.64
CA LEU A 93 -3.60 -17.64 1.85
C LEU A 93 -3.16 -17.62 3.32
N ARG A 94 -1.85 -17.85 3.56
CA ARG A 94 -1.26 -17.57 4.88
C ARG A 94 -1.21 -16.05 5.12
N PRO A 95 -1.25 -15.59 6.38
CA PRO A 95 -1.16 -14.17 6.68
C PRO A 95 0.14 -13.55 6.17
N VAL A 96 0.05 -12.51 5.35
CA VAL A 96 1.21 -11.71 4.93
C VAL A 96 0.87 -10.23 4.96
N THR A 97 1.81 -9.44 5.49
CA THR A 97 1.69 -7.98 5.53
C THR A 97 2.22 -7.36 4.24
N VAL A 98 1.43 -6.46 3.67
CA VAL A 98 1.66 -5.73 2.43
C VAL A 98 1.74 -4.25 2.76
N GLN A 99 2.76 -3.57 2.25
CA GLN A 99 2.89 -2.12 2.38
C GLN A 99 1.86 -1.43 1.49
N THR A 100 1.30 -0.32 1.97
CA THR A 100 0.33 0.44 1.18
C THR A 100 1.03 1.24 0.08
N THR A 101 0.66 0.91 -1.16
CA THR A 101 1.15 1.48 -2.42
C THR A 101 -0.07 1.90 -3.25
N LEU A 102 -0.48 3.15 -3.12
CA LEU A 102 -1.69 3.65 -3.75
C LEU A 102 -1.54 3.75 -5.26
N ASN A 103 -2.57 3.27 -5.96
CA ASN A 103 -2.75 3.50 -7.38
C ASN A 103 -4.25 3.50 -7.70
N SER A 104 -4.79 4.66 -8.06
CA SER A 104 -6.21 4.83 -8.42
C SER A 104 -6.64 4.05 -9.66
N LYS A 105 -5.68 3.59 -10.48
CA LYS A 105 -5.90 2.77 -11.69
C LYS A 105 -5.61 1.29 -11.45
N SER A 106 -5.31 0.87 -10.22
CA SER A 106 -5.02 -0.53 -9.93
C SER A 106 -6.26 -1.40 -10.15
N PRO A 107 -6.10 -2.62 -10.69
CA PRO A 107 -7.19 -3.60 -10.71
C PRO A 107 -7.52 -4.15 -9.32
N TYR A 108 -6.65 -3.90 -8.32
CA TYR A 108 -6.87 -4.28 -6.93
C TYR A 108 -7.57 -3.17 -6.14
N VAL A 109 -8.69 -3.54 -5.51
CA VAL A 109 -9.47 -2.63 -4.67
C VAL A 109 -9.70 -3.28 -3.31
N ILE A 110 -9.40 -2.56 -2.24
CA ILE A 110 -9.79 -2.92 -0.89
C ILE A 110 -11.16 -2.29 -0.62
N ASP A 111 -12.12 -3.14 -0.25
CA ASP A 111 -13.50 -2.73 0.03
C ASP A 111 -14.04 -3.38 1.31
N VAL A 112 -15.22 -2.94 1.75
CA VAL A 112 -15.98 -3.55 2.83
C VAL A 112 -17.18 -4.29 2.24
N VAL A 113 -17.08 -5.62 2.17
CA VAL A 113 -18.16 -6.49 1.70
C VAL A 113 -18.73 -7.25 2.89
N GLU A 114 -20.05 -7.17 3.08
CA GLU A 114 -20.76 -7.81 4.20
C GLU A 114 -20.15 -7.47 5.59
N GLY A 115 -19.68 -6.23 5.75
CA GLY A 115 -19.06 -5.75 6.99
C GLY A 115 -17.62 -6.22 7.22
N GLN A 116 -17.04 -6.99 6.30
CA GLN A 116 -15.67 -7.46 6.34
C GLN A 116 -14.80 -6.73 5.32
N THR A 117 -13.57 -6.40 5.69
CA THR A 117 -12.62 -5.81 4.74
C THR A 117 -12.05 -6.91 3.84
N LYS A 118 -12.17 -6.73 2.53
CA LYS A 118 -11.75 -7.69 1.50
C LYS A 118 -10.81 -7.03 0.50
N LEU A 119 -9.96 -7.84 -0.12
CA LEU A 119 -9.23 -7.47 -1.32
C LEU A 119 -9.99 -8.03 -2.52
N LEU A 120 -10.33 -7.17 -3.47
CA LEU A 120 -10.96 -7.51 -4.73
C LEU A 120 -9.96 -7.31 -5.86
N LEU A 121 -10.03 -8.18 -6.87
CA LEU A 121 -9.32 -8.05 -8.13
C LEU A 121 -10.37 -8.03 -9.25
N GLU A 122 -10.50 -6.89 -9.93
CA GLU A 122 -11.50 -6.69 -10.98
C GLU A 122 -12.94 -7.00 -10.50
N GLY A 123 -13.23 -6.69 -9.23
CA GLY A 123 -14.53 -6.93 -8.60
C GLY A 123 -14.74 -8.33 -8.02
N ARG A 124 -13.82 -9.29 -8.25
CA ARG A 124 -13.86 -10.61 -7.61
C ARG A 124 -13.14 -10.58 -6.26
N GLU A 125 -13.77 -11.11 -5.21
CA GLU A 125 -13.12 -11.28 -3.91
C GLU A 125 -11.94 -12.27 -4.00
N ILE A 126 -10.80 -11.89 -3.44
CA ILE A 126 -9.57 -12.71 -3.43
C ILE A 126 -9.27 -13.20 -2.02
N CYS A 127 -9.27 -12.30 -1.04
CA CYS A 127 -8.92 -12.63 0.34
C CYS A 127 -9.41 -11.59 1.35
N ASN A 128 -9.32 -11.95 2.63
CA ASN A 128 -9.63 -11.04 3.72
C ASN A 128 -8.47 -10.08 3.98
N VAL A 129 -8.80 -8.84 4.34
CA VAL A 129 -7.86 -7.79 4.72
C VAL A 129 -8.07 -7.43 6.19
N SER A 130 -6.98 -7.13 6.88
CA SER A 130 -7.02 -6.59 8.24
C SER A 130 -6.01 -5.46 8.40
N PHE A 131 -6.39 -4.44 9.17
CA PHE A 131 -5.54 -3.30 9.43
C PHE A 131 -4.90 -3.41 10.83
N PRO A 132 -3.63 -3.01 10.97
CA PRO A 132 -2.95 -2.97 12.27
C PRO A 132 -3.63 -1.95 13.20
N LYS A 133 -3.74 -2.29 14.48
CA LYS A 133 -4.12 -1.30 15.50
C LYS A 133 -2.95 -0.35 15.76
N PRO A 134 -3.22 0.95 15.99
CA PRO A 134 -2.17 1.88 16.34
C PRO A 134 -1.50 1.47 17.65
N LEU A 135 -0.16 1.54 17.69
CA LEU A 135 0.62 1.28 18.89
C LEU A 135 0.42 2.41 19.91
N LYS A 136 0.49 2.09 21.21
CA LYS A 136 0.24 3.09 22.28
C LYS A 136 1.10 4.35 22.17
N TYR A 137 2.31 4.24 21.61
CA TYR A 137 3.21 5.39 21.47
C TYR A 137 2.77 6.40 20.39
N TYR A 138 1.88 6.02 19.45
CA TYR A 138 1.35 6.94 18.43
C TYR A 138 0.54 8.09 19.03
N ALA A 139 -0.01 7.89 20.24
CA ALA A 139 -0.71 8.95 20.97
C ALA A 139 0.22 9.90 21.74
N ARG A 140 1.53 9.63 21.76
CA ARG A 140 2.51 10.44 22.50
C ARG A 140 2.96 11.65 21.69
N LYS A 141 3.28 12.72 22.42
CA LYS A 141 3.85 13.96 21.88
C LYS A 141 5.10 14.33 22.65
N PHE A 142 6.03 14.98 21.97
CA PHE A 142 7.18 15.65 22.59
C PHE A 142 6.70 16.94 23.29
N GLU A 143 7.58 17.56 24.09
CA GLU A 143 7.28 18.78 24.85
C GLU A 143 6.87 19.95 23.93
N ASP A 144 7.37 19.97 22.70
CA ASP A 144 7.04 20.94 21.66
C ASP A 144 5.70 20.66 20.95
N GLY A 145 5.01 19.58 21.29
CA GLY A 145 3.75 19.16 20.68
C GLY A 145 3.88 18.26 19.45
N THR A 146 5.10 17.99 18.97
CA THR A 146 5.36 17.09 17.83
C THR A 146 4.92 15.66 18.18
N ALA A 147 4.16 15.00 17.31
CA ALA A 147 3.72 13.64 17.56
C ALA A 147 4.87 12.64 17.38
N TYR A 148 5.00 11.68 18.29
CA TYR A 148 6.12 10.73 18.27
C TYR A 148 6.22 9.94 16.96
N HIS A 149 5.08 9.57 16.37
CA HIS A 149 5.03 8.77 15.15
C HIS A 149 5.49 9.50 13.88
N GLU A 150 5.57 10.84 13.94
CA GLU A 150 6.15 11.66 12.87
C GLU A 150 7.67 11.51 12.81
N ILE A 151 8.31 11.20 13.94
CA ILE A 151 9.77 11.04 14.06
C ILE A 151 10.17 9.56 14.10
N ILE A 152 9.41 8.72 14.80
CA ILE A 152 9.68 7.29 15.00
C ILE A 152 8.72 6.47 14.13
N ALA A 153 9.20 6.10 12.94
CA ALA A 153 8.55 5.14 12.07
C ALA A 153 8.70 3.72 12.61
N TYR A 154 7.61 2.96 12.56
CA TYR A 154 7.60 1.51 12.77
C TYR A 154 8.11 1.03 14.14
N GLY A 155 8.36 1.94 15.08
CA GLY A 155 8.96 1.68 16.38
C GLY A 155 10.49 1.52 16.38
N TYR A 156 11.16 1.65 15.23
CA TYR A 156 12.62 1.42 15.12
C TYR A 156 13.33 2.28 14.08
N PHE A 157 12.63 2.94 13.16
CA PHE A 157 13.25 3.80 12.14
C PHE A 157 13.02 5.27 12.50
N VAL A 158 14.10 6.00 12.77
CA VAL A 158 14.04 7.41 13.22
C VAL A 158 14.42 8.32 12.07
N THR A 159 13.52 9.22 11.69
CA THR A 159 13.75 10.23 10.65
C THR A 159 13.85 11.60 11.31
N VAL A 160 15.08 12.08 11.51
CA VAL A 160 15.33 13.39 12.17
C VAL A 160 15.07 14.56 11.22
N PHE A 161 15.37 14.38 9.93
CA PHE A 161 15.08 15.36 8.88
C PHE A 161 14.11 14.76 7.88
N ARG A 162 12.95 15.40 7.69
CA ARG A 162 11.91 14.99 6.73
C ARG A 162 12.02 15.68 5.37
N ASN A 163 13.02 16.55 5.19
CA ASN A 163 13.22 17.32 3.98
C ASN A 163 14.63 17.06 3.42
N CYS A 164 14.78 17.23 2.10
CA CYS A 164 16.11 17.27 1.50
C CYS A 164 16.93 18.44 2.08
N GLN A 165 18.19 18.19 2.43
CA GLN A 165 19.10 19.26 2.88
C GLN A 165 19.84 19.95 1.73
N TYR A 166 19.78 19.37 0.53
CA TYR A 166 20.50 19.86 -0.65
C TYR A 166 19.63 20.67 -1.61
N TRP A 167 18.33 20.40 -1.62
CA TRP A 167 17.38 20.95 -2.58
C TRP A 167 16.21 21.62 -1.86
N GLY A 168 15.77 22.76 -2.39
CA GLY A 168 14.62 23.50 -1.88
C GLY A 168 13.28 22.87 -2.28
N PRO A 169 12.17 23.55 -1.97
CA PRO A 169 10.84 23.16 -2.44
C PRO A 169 10.81 22.98 -3.97
N ASP A 170 10.13 21.95 -4.45
CA ASP A 170 9.98 21.60 -5.88
C ASP A 170 11.28 21.26 -6.64
N GLU A 171 12.42 21.15 -5.94
CA GLU A 171 13.70 20.72 -6.51
C GLU A 171 14.01 19.28 -6.07
N GLU A 172 14.50 18.41 -6.96
CA GLU A 172 14.87 17.04 -6.57
C GLU A 172 16.01 16.46 -7.41
N CYS A 173 16.73 15.47 -6.85
CA CYS A 173 17.60 14.64 -7.67
C CYS A 173 16.74 13.78 -8.58
N ARG A 174 17.19 13.54 -9.82
CA ARG A 174 16.51 12.67 -10.80
C ARG A 174 16.20 11.24 -10.31
N PHE A 175 16.85 10.78 -9.25
CA PHE A 175 16.73 9.43 -8.71
C PHE A 175 16.17 9.40 -7.28
N CYS A 176 15.68 10.53 -6.78
CA CYS A 176 15.25 10.70 -5.39
C CYS A 176 13.81 11.22 -5.38
N ASP A 177 12.92 10.58 -4.63
CA ASP A 177 11.50 10.91 -4.51
C ASP A 177 11.16 11.66 -3.21
N ILE A 178 12.18 12.21 -2.52
CA ILE A 178 12.01 12.87 -1.22
C ILE A 178 11.08 14.10 -1.34
N ASN A 179 11.31 14.97 -2.32
CA ASN A 179 10.64 16.27 -2.38
C ASN A 179 9.30 16.25 -3.13
N ILE A 180 9.05 15.30 -4.04
CA ILE A 180 7.75 15.17 -4.74
C ILE A 180 6.59 14.77 -3.81
N ASN A 181 6.90 14.20 -2.64
CA ASN A 181 5.92 13.70 -1.67
C ASN A 181 6.02 14.39 -0.29
N ALA A 182 6.85 15.43 -0.16
CA ALA A 182 7.04 16.18 1.08
C ALA A 182 5.95 17.23 1.35
#